data_AF-A0A2E8SVZ4-F1
#
_entry.id   AF-A0A2E8SVZ4-F1
#
_cell.length_a   1.000
_cell.length_b   1.000
_cell.length_c   1.000
_cell.angle_alpha   90.00
_cell.angle_beta   90.00
_cell.angle_gamma   90.00
#
_symmetry.space_group_name_H-M   'P 1'
#
loop_
_entity.id
_entity.type
_entity.pdbx_description
1 polymer ?
#
loop_
_entity_poly.entity_id
_entity_poly.type
_entity_poly.pdbx_seq_one_letter_code
_entity_poly.pdbx_strand_id
1 'polypeptide(L)'
;PLFVVLAGWGAAGKPRPWRSRCARAVLLLAAQVLVNLCAPHLYDPFTPGVLSLFALLALVPWTHPSPHVQRGARAMAVILPAVVLVAPALQGPSTWGERVFVDTPVDVVSHLLLTGLYPLIPWCGLAWLGVMLRTHGGSMRRAGVAWSLCGVVVCALLLFRAVQSGMPWAAPTSPDGQALLTFFPANAPFLLAASTGALILWATGAWLARAPGLPALGRLSLTVYVAHTPLLWALDRTVESPSTMLSAVLVASLTLVWWPLAAFWPEPWCKWTLEAVLSKA
;
A
#
# COMPACT_ATOMS: atom_id res chain seq x y z
N PRO A 1 2.17 2.47 -0.18
CA PRO A 1 1.42 3.69 0.26
C PRO A 1 0.49 4.30 -0.81
N LEU A 2 0.98 4.57 -2.02
CA LEU A 2 0.14 5.11 -3.11
C LEU A 2 -1.11 4.26 -3.38
N PHE A 3 -0.96 2.94 -3.46
CA PHE A 3 -2.09 2.04 -3.69
C PHE A 3 -3.16 2.10 -2.59
N VAL A 4 -2.78 2.41 -1.35
CA VAL A 4 -3.74 2.60 -0.22
C VAL A 4 -4.55 3.87 -0.42
N VAL A 5 -3.90 4.96 -0.85
CA VAL A 5 -4.58 6.21 -1.25
C VAL A 5 -5.53 5.94 -2.42
N LEU A 6 -5.07 5.21 -3.45
CA LEU A 6 -5.92 4.85 -4.60
C LEU A 6 -7.10 3.95 -4.21
N ALA A 7 -6.92 3.02 -3.28
CA ALA A 7 -7.99 2.17 -2.76
C ALA A 7 -9.09 3.02 -2.10
N GLY A 8 -8.72 3.98 -1.26
CA GLY A 8 -9.65 4.93 -0.67
C GLY A 8 -10.34 5.84 -1.70
N TRP A 9 -9.57 6.37 -2.66
CA TRP A 9 -10.08 7.18 -3.76
C TRP A 9 -11.13 6.42 -4.59
N GLY A 10 -10.86 5.16 -4.91
CA GLY A 10 -11.77 4.29 -5.64
C GLY A 10 -13.02 3.91 -4.84
N ALA A 11 -12.86 3.66 -3.54
CA ALA A 11 -13.99 3.35 -2.65
C ALA A 11 -14.93 4.54 -2.42
N ALA A 12 -14.42 5.77 -2.53
CA ALA A 12 -15.21 7.00 -2.51
C ALA A 12 -15.96 7.31 -3.82
N GLY A 13 -15.80 6.45 -4.84
CA GLY A 13 -16.54 6.54 -6.10
C GLY A 13 -18.01 6.12 -5.96
N LYS A 14 -18.53 5.45 -6.99
CA LYS A 14 -19.92 4.96 -6.97
C LYS A 14 -20.12 3.96 -5.83
N PRO A 15 -21.17 4.11 -5.00
CA PRO A 15 -21.50 3.13 -3.97
C PRO A 15 -21.68 1.74 -4.58
N ARG A 16 -21.17 0.71 -3.90
CA ARG A 16 -21.34 -0.69 -4.29
C ARG A 16 -22.23 -1.42 -3.28
N PRO A 17 -23.10 -2.35 -3.73
CA PRO A 17 -23.86 -3.20 -2.83
C PRO A 17 -22.94 -4.01 -1.91
N TRP A 18 -23.38 -4.25 -0.66
CA TRP A 18 -22.58 -4.97 0.34
C TRP A 18 -22.07 -6.33 -0.16
N ARG A 19 -22.91 -7.09 -0.87
CA ARG A 19 -22.54 -8.38 -1.47
C ARG A 19 -21.31 -8.27 -2.39
N SER A 20 -21.23 -7.24 -3.22
CA SER A 20 -20.08 -7.00 -4.09
C SER A 20 -18.83 -6.62 -3.30
N ARG A 21 -18.99 -5.82 -2.23
CA ARG A 21 -17.87 -5.47 -1.35
C ARG A 21 -17.29 -6.71 -0.67
N CYS A 22 -18.14 -7.61 -0.18
CA CYS A 22 -17.72 -8.89 0.38
C CYS A 22 -17.05 -9.80 -0.64
N ALA A 23 -17.63 -9.96 -1.84
CA ALA A 23 -17.04 -10.79 -2.89
C ALA A 23 -15.63 -10.31 -3.28
N ARG A 24 -15.44 -8.98 -3.40
CA ARG A 24 -14.12 -8.39 -3.65
C ARG A 24 -13.16 -8.61 -2.50
N ALA A 25 -13.62 -8.46 -1.25
CA ALA A 25 -12.78 -8.72 -0.08
C ALA A 25 -12.29 -10.17 -0.05
N VAL A 26 -13.18 -11.14 -0.32
CA VAL A 26 -12.82 -12.56 -0.42
C VAL A 26 -11.79 -12.81 -1.52
N LEU A 27 -12.00 -12.24 -2.71
CA LEU A 27 -11.06 -12.39 -3.82
C LEU A 27 -9.67 -11.82 -3.49
N LEU A 28 -9.62 -10.65 -2.84
CA LEU A 28 -8.36 -10.02 -2.43
C LEU A 28 -7.65 -10.83 -1.32
N LEU A 29 -8.39 -11.40 -0.37
CA LEU A 29 -7.82 -12.29 0.64
C LEU A 29 -7.28 -13.58 0.02
N ALA A 30 -8.01 -14.19 -0.92
CA ALA A 30 -7.53 -15.36 -1.66
C ALA A 30 -6.27 -15.05 -2.47
N ALA A 31 -6.22 -13.88 -3.12
CA ALA A 31 -5.04 -13.42 -3.83
C ALA A 31 -3.85 -13.15 -2.89
N GLN A 32 -4.08 -12.68 -1.65
CA GLN A 32 -3.01 -12.56 -0.65
C GLN A 32 -2.40 -13.92 -0.31
N VAL A 33 -3.24 -14.93 -0.06
CA VAL A 33 -2.75 -16.29 0.23
C VAL A 33 -1.93 -16.83 -0.94
N LEU A 34 -2.39 -16.63 -2.18
CA LEU A 34 -1.65 -17.02 -3.38
C LEU A 34 -0.27 -16.33 -3.45
N VAL A 35 -0.19 -15.03 -3.19
CA VAL A 35 1.07 -14.27 -3.14
C VAL A 35 2.01 -14.84 -2.08
N ASN A 36 1.51 -15.16 -0.88
CA ASN A 36 2.30 -15.73 0.20
C ASN A 36 2.86 -17.11 -0.20
N LEU A 37 2.04 -17.97 -0.81
CA LEU A 37 2.46 -19.28 -1.31
C LEU A 37 3.52 -19.19 -2.42
N CYS A 38 3.54 -18.10 -3.20
CA CYS A 38 4.57 -17.83 -4.20
C CYS A 38 5.87 -17.26 -3.60
N ALA A 39 5.88 -16.86 -2.33
CA ALA A 39 7.06 -16.32 -1.65
C ALA A 39 7.19 -16.87 -0.21
N PRO A 40 7.30 -18.21 -0.04
CA PRO A 40 7.30 -18.85 1.27
C PRO A 40 8.56 -18.56 2.10
N HIS A 41 9.60 -18.00 1.49
CA HIS A 41 10.81 -17.54 2.17
C HIS A 41 10.60 -16.21 2.91
N LEU A 42 9.52 -15.48 2.61
CA LEU A 42 9.20 -14.18 3.22
C LEU A 42 7.98 -14.23 4.13
N TYR A 43 7.00 -15.10 3.83
CA TYR A 43 5.66 -15.05 4.41
C TYR A 43 5.14 -16.44 4.76
N ASP A 44 4.41 -16.52 5.87
CA ASP A 44 3.53 -17.65 6.15
C ASP A 44 2.28 -17.57 5.25
N PRO A 45 1.61 -18.71 4.97
CA PRO A 45 0.48 -18.73 4.03
C PRO A 45 -0.63 -17.71 4.36
N PHE A 46 -0.88 -17.46 5.64
CA PHE A 46 -1.93 -16.56 6.12
C PHE A 46 -1.44 -15.18 6.59
N THR A 47 -0.15 -14.85 6.39
CA THR A 47 0.39 -13.52 6.71
C THR A 47 -0.43 -12.41 6.04
N PRO A 48 -1.05 -11.50 6.80
CA PRO A 48 -1.75 -10.37 6.22
C PRO A 48 -0.82 -9.38 5.51
N GLY A 49 -1.17 -9.02 4.28
CA GLY A 49 -0.43 -8.07 3.46
C GLY A 49 -1.32 -6.96 2.89
N VAL A 50 -0.82 -6.30 1.84
CA VAL A 50 -1.51 -5.14 1.24
C VAL A 50 -2.85 -5.51 0.59
N LEU A 51 -3.02 -6.74 0.07
CA LEU A 51 -4.29 -7.17 -0.51
C LEU A 51 -5.32 -7.43 0.60
N SER A 52 -4.91 -7.96 1.74
CA SER A 52 -5.76 -8.06 2.92
C SER A 52 -6.18 -6.68 3.44
N LEU A 53 -5.28 -5.70 3.43
CA LEU A 53 -5.65 -4.31 3.72
C LEU A 53 -6.71 -3.79 2.75
N PHE A 54 -6.55 -4.01 1.45
CA PHE A 54 -7.57 -3.61 0.46
C PHE A 54 -8.90 -4.32 0.68
N ALA A 55 -8.89 -5.59 1.09
CA ALA A 55 -10.10 -6.31 1.46
C ALA A 55 -10.83 -5.61 2.62
N LEU A 56 -10.12 -5.23 3.68
CA LEU A 56 -10.70 -4.50 4.81
C LEU A 56 -11.20 -3.10 4.41
N LEU A 57 -10.39 -2.34 3.68
CA LEU A 57 -10.77 -0.99 3.20
C LEU A 57 -11.98 -1.03 2.27
N ALA A 58 -12.13 -2.12 1.51
CA ALA A 58 -13.30 -2.34 0.66
C ALA A 58 -14.59 -2.52 1.48
N LEU A 59 -14.51 -2.89 2.77
CA LEU A 59 -15.67 -3.03 3.66
C LEU A 59 -15.98 -1.74 4.45
N VAL A 60 -14.99 -0.84 4.62
CA VAL A 60 -15.18 0.41 5.37
C VAL A 60 -16.28 1.30 4.74
N PRO A 61 -17.28 1.79 5.50
CA PRO A 61 -18.45 2.49 4.95
C PRO A 61 -18.19 3.97 4.56
N TRP A 62 -17.18 4.24 3.71
CA TRP A 62 -16.76 5.59 3.28
C TRP A 62 -17.89 6.48 2.72
N THR A 63 -18.82 5.87 1.99
CA THR A 63 -19.92 6.53 1.25
C THR A 63 -21.29 6.01 1.67
N HIS A 64 -21.42 5.58 2.93
CA HIS A 64 -22.69 5.04 3.43
C HIS A 64 -23.84 6.07 3.39
N PRO A 65 -25.09 5.66 3.08
CA PRO A 65 -26.22 6.58 2.98
C PRO A 65 -26.52 7.34 4.28
N SER A 66 -26.34 6.69 5.44
CA SER A 66 -26.45 7.35 6.74
C SER A 66 -25.26 8.28 7.00
N PRO A 67 -25.48 9.60 7.19
CA PRO A 67 -24.41 10.56 7.49
C PRO A 67 -23.70 10.28 8.81
N HIS A 68 -24.36 9.62 9.78
CA HIS A 68 -23.75 9.26 11.05
C HIS A 68 -22.70 8.15 10.87
N VAL A 69 -23.04 7.09 10.13
CA VAL A 69 -22.13 5.99 9.82
C VAL A 69 -20.93 6.49 9.01
N GLN A 70 -21.20 7.34 8.01
CA GLN A 70 -20.15 7.94 7.20
C GLN A 70 -19.21 8.80 8.05
N ARG A 71 -19.74 9.70 8.88
CA ARG A 71 -18.90 10.54 9.76
C ARG A 71 -18.09 9.70 10.74
N GLY A 72 -18.69 8.65 11.33
CA GLY A 72 -18.01 7.73 12.23
C GLY A 72 -16.82 7.04 11.56
N ALA A 73 -17.00 6.48 10.37
CA ALA A 73 -15.92 5.84 9.62
C ALA A 73 -14.77 6.81 9.30
N ARG A 74 -15.10 8.05 8.91
CA ARG A 74 -14.12 9.10 8.60
C ARG A 74 -13.36 9.55 9.85
N ALA A 75 -14.06 9.73 10.97
CA ALA A 75 -13.44 10.07 12.24
C ALA A 75 -12.49 8.96 12.71
N MET A 76 -12.90 7.70 12.63
CA MET A 76 -12.05 6.55 12.95
C MET A 76 -10.81 6.49 12.05
N ALA A 77 -10.95 6.78 10.76
CA ALA A 77 -9.81 6.80 9.84
C ALA A 77 -8.79 7.92 10.12
N VAL A 78 -9.12 8.89 10.98
CA VAL A 78 -8.21 9.93 11.47
C VAL A 78 -7.69 9.59 12.87
N ILE A 79 -8.59 9.22 13.78
CA ILE A 79 -8.26 8.98 15.19
C ILE A 79 -7.37 7.74 15.35
N LEU A 80 -7.69 6.64 14.67
CA LEU A 80 -6.97 5.38 14.84
C LEU A 80 -5.49 5.46 14.43
N PRO A 81 -5.12 6.02 13.25
CA PRO A 81 -3.72 6.28 12.95
C PRO A 81 -3.08 7.24 13.95
N ALA A 82 -3.77 8.30 14.37
CA ALA A 82 -3.21 9.29 15.31
C ALA A 82 -2.85 8.66 16.67
N VAL A 83 -3.70 7.77 17.20
CA VAL A 83 -3.40 7.00 18.43
C VAL A 83 -2.10 6.22 18.28
N VAL A 84 -1.93 5.53 17.16
CA VAL A 84 -0.73 4.74 16.88
C VAL A 84 0.51 5.59 16.66
N LEU A 85 0.36 6.80 16.13
CA LEU A 85 1.47 7.75 16.01
C LEU A 85 1.95 8.27 17.37
N VAL A 86 1.04 8.43 18.34
CA VAL A 86 1.36 8.88 19.71
C VAL A 86 1.84 7.70 20.58
N ALA A 87 1.33 6.50 20.33
CA ALA A 87 1.70 5.27 21.04
C ALA A 87 2.24 4.21 20.06
N PRO A 88 3.43 4.41 19.46
CA PRO A 88 3.97 3.52 18.42
C PRO A 88 4.22 2.09 18.91
N ALA A 89 4.44 1.91 20.22
CA ALA A 89 4.60 0.60 20.85
C ALA A 89 3.39 -0.33 20.66
N LEU A 90 2.18 0.24 20.45
CA LEU A 90 0.97 -0.54 20.15
C LEU A 90 1.11 -1.39 18.88
N GLN A 91 1.96 -0.96 17.93
CA GLN A 91 2.20 -1.72 16.72
C GLN A 91 3.16 -2.90 16.94
N GLY A 92 3.74 -3.08 18.13
CA GLY A 92 4.71 -4.15 18.39
C GLY A 92 6.13 -3.87 17.85
N PRO A 93 7.04 -4.86 17.92
CA PRO A 93 8.47 -4.71 17.62
C PRO A 93 8.78 -4.60 16.12
N SER A 94 9.78 -3.81 15.74
CA SER A 94 10.15 -3.61 14.32
C SER A 94 11.13 -4.68 13.84
N THR A 95 10.71 -5.95 13.88
CA THR A 95 11.47 -7.14 13.46
C THR A 95 10.67 -7.91 12.42
N TRP A 96 11.30 -8.37 11.34
CA TRP A 96 10.57 -9.00 10.22
C TRP A 96 9.71 -10.19 10.66
N GLY A 97 10.29 -11.12 11.43
CA GLY A 97 9.61 -12.33 11.90
C GLY A 97 8.28 -12.04 12.61
N GLU A 98 8.28 -11.10 13.55
CA GLU A 98 7.08 -10.70 14.32
C GLU A 98 5.96 -10.11 13.45
N ARG A 99 6.29 -9.63 12.24
CA ARG A 99 5.35 -9.03 11.29
C ARG A 99 4.73 -10.05 10.34
N VAL A 100 5.34 -11.21 10.19
CA VAL A 100 4.95 -12.22 9.19
C VAL A 100 4.53 -13.54 9.81
N PHE A 101 5.04 -13.88 10.99
CA PHE A 101 4.77 -15.15 11.65
C PHE A 101 3.32 -15.27 12.09
N VAL A 102 2.66 -16.35 11.70
CA VAL A 102 1.26 -16.65 12.04
C VAL A 102 1.15 -18.08 12.56
N ASP A 103 0.87 -18.22 13.85
CA ASP A 103 0.61 -19.52 14.49
C ASP A 103 -0.89 -19.70 14.78
N THR A 104 -1.56 -18.61 15.17
CA THR A 104 -2.95 -18.63 15.63
C THR A 104 -3.85 -17.69 14.81
N PRO A 105 -5.18 -17.92 14.80
CA PRO A 105 -6.13 -16.95 14.23
C PRO A 105 -6.08 -15.56 14.88
N VAL A 106 -5.63 -15.49 16.14
CA VAL A 106 -5.45 -14.21 16.85
C VAL A 106 -4.32 -13.40 16.22
N ASP A 107 -3.23 -14.05 15.80
CA ASP A 107 -2.12 -13.40 15.10
C ASP A 107 -2.60 -12.79 13.78
N VAL A 108 -3.42 -13.52 13.02
CA VAL A 108 -4.03 -13.00 11.79
C VAL A 108 -4.84 -11.73 12.06
N VAL A 109 -5.70 -11.72 13.08
CA VAL A 109 -6.51 -10.54 13.43
C VAL A 109 -5.63 -9.39 13.91
N SER A 110 -4.63 -9.68 14.74
CA SER A 110 -3.65 -8.70 15.22
C SER A 110 -2.89 -8.07 14.05
N HIS A 111 -2.39 -8.89 13.13
CA HIS A 111 -1.65 -8.44 11.95
C HIS A 111 -2.52 -7.66 10.98
N LEU A 112 -3.78 -8.06 10.79
CA LEU A 112 -4.76 -7.35 9.97
C LEU A 112 -5.09 -5.96 10.50
N LEU A 113 -5.11 -5.79 11.82
CA LEU A 113 -5.58 -4.55 12.44
C LEU A 113 -4.46 -3.62 12.86
N LEU A 114 -3.35 -4.13 13.43
CA LEU A 114 -2.39 -3.30 14.16
C LEU A 114 -0.90 -3.66 13.94
N THR A 115 -0.54 -4.94 13.85
CA THR A 115 0.86 -5.38 14.03
C THR A 115 1.52 -5.97 12.78
N GLY A 116 0.79 -6.19 11.68
CA GLY A 116 1.33 -6.86 10.48
C GLY A 116 2.13 -5.92 9.59
N LEU A 117 2.30 -6.31 8.32
CA LEU A 117 2.93 -5.48 7.29
C LEU A 117 2.02 -4.30 6.88
N TYR A 118 0.74 -4.57 6.59
CA TYR A 118 -0.23 -3.57 6.18
C TYR A 118 -1.50 -3.53 7.05
N PRO A 119 -1.39 -3.28 8.37
CA PRO A 119 -2.53 -3.28 9.28
C PRO A 119 -3.52 -2.13 9.00
N LEU A 120 -4.82 -2.36 9.22
CA LEU A 120 -5.86 -1.37 8.93
C LEU A 120 -5.65 -0.05 9.67
N ILE A 121 -5.31 -0.09 10.95
CA ILE A 121 -5.27 1.09 11.84
C ILE A 121 -4.27 2.15 11.36
N PRO A 122 -2.97 1.89 11.19
CA PRO A 122 -2.03 2.94 10.77
C PRO A 122 -2.22 3.33 9.30
N TRP A 123 -2.73 2.42 8.46
CA TRP A 123 -2.83 2.66 7.02
C TRP A 123 -4.15 3.31 6.58
N CYS A 124 -5.22 3.24 7.37
CA CYS A 124 -6.52 3.81 7.00
C CYS A 124 -6.51 5.33 6.84
N GLY A 125 -5.56 6.04 7.45
CA GLY A 125 -5.35 7.48 7.24
C GLY A 125 -4.95 7.83 5.80
N LEU A 126 -4.11 7.00 5.16
CA LEU A 126 -3.78 7.16 3.74
C LEU A 126 -4.97 6.83 2.83
N ALA A 127 -5.78 5.83 3.19
CA ALA A 127 -7.02 5.57 2.45
C ALA A 127 -7.98 6.76 2.57
N TRP A 128 -8.11 7.34 3.76
CA TRP A 128 -8.90 8.54 3.99
C TRP A 128 -8.39 9.73 3.17
N LEU A 129 -7.08 9.95 3.07
CA LEU A 129 -6.51 10.94 2.14
C LEU A 129 -7.03 10.73 0.71
N GLY A 130 -7.07 9.49 0.24
CA GLY A 130 -7.64 9.13 -1.06
C GLY A 130 -9.11 9.51 -1.21
N VAL A 131 -9.92 9.21 -0.19
CA VAL A 131 -11.33 9.61 -0.14
C VAL A 131 -11.47 11.13 -0.22
N MET A 132 -10.65 11.87 0.54
CA MET A 132 -10.64 13.34 0.51
C MET A 132 -10.27 13.86 -0.87
N LEU A 133 -9.24 13.33 -1.52
CA LEU A 133 -8.85 13.74 -2.88
C LEU A 133 -9.96 13.49 -3.91
N ARG A 134 -10.70 12.39 -3.79
CA ARG A 134 -11.84 12.09 -4.68
C ARG A 134 -12.99 13.08 -4.50
N THR A 135 -13.28 13.46 -3.26
CA THR A 135 -14.49 14.20 -2.87
C THR A 135 -14.27 15.72 -2.81
N HIS A 136 -13.05 16.16 -2.50
CA HIS A 136 -12.68 17.55 -2.21
C HIS A 136 -11.42 17.99 -2.98
N GLY A 137 -10.96 17.24 -3.99
CA GLY A 137 -9.67 17.50 -4.66
C GLY A 137 -9.46 18.96 -5.08
N GLY A 138 -10.47 19.62 -5.65
CA GLY A 138 -10.39 21.03 -6.03
C GLY A 138 -10.09 21.98 -4.87
N SER A 139 -10.78 21.81 -3.73
CA SER A 139 -10.57 22.64 -2.53
C SER A 139 -9.29 22.29 -1.78
N MET A 140 -8.81 21.05 -1.90
CA MET A 140 -7.59 20.58 -1.25
C MET A 140 -6.30 21.04 -1.93
N ARG A 141 -6.35 21.59 -3.15
CA ARG A 141 -5.14 21.90 -3.93
C ARG A 141 -4.11 22.73 -3.15
N ARG A 142 -4.54 23.83 -2.52
CA ARG A 142 -3.64 24.72 -1.78
C ARG A 142 -3.03 24.04 -0.56
N ALA A 143 -3.86 23.35 0.24
CA ALA A 143 -3.42 22.61 1.41
C ALA A 143 -2.47 21.45 1.03
N GLY A 144 -2.77 20.75 -0.07
CA GLY A 144 -1.94 19.66 -0.59
C GLY A 144 -0.57 20.12 -1.06
N VAL A 145 -0.47 21.30 -1.70
CA VAL A 145 0.82 21.92 -2.06
C VAL A 145 1.60 22.29 -0.80
N ALA A 146 0.97 22.96 0.18
CA ALA A 146 1.63 23.32 1.43
C ALA A 146 2.15 22.09 2.20
N TRP A 147 1.33 21.03 2.29
CA TRP A 147 1.73 19.75 2.88
C TRP A 147 2.89 19.11 2.12
N SER A 148 2.85 19.15 0.78
CA SER A 148 3.91 18.58 -0.06
C SER A 148 5.23 19.31 0.14
N LEU A 149 5.23 20.64 0.17
CA LEU A 149 6.41 21.46 0.43
C LEU A 149 6.99 21.20 1.82
N CYS A 150 6.14 21.25 2.85
CA CYS A 150 6.55 20.94 4.23
C CYS A 150 7.14 19.53 4.32
N GLY A 151 6.48 18.55 3.72
CA GLY A 151 6.94 17.17 3.78
C GLY A 151 8.23 16.92 3.01
N VAL A 152 8.45 17.59 1.87
CA VAL A 152 9.74 17.56 1.15
C VAL A 152 10.86 18.12 2.02
N VAL A 153 10.63 19.26 2.69
CA VAL A 153 11.62 19.86 3.60
C VAL A 153 11.94 18.90 4.75
N VAL A 154 10.93 18.33 5.40
CA VAL A 154 11.12 17.36 6.49
C VAL A 154 11.88 16.12 6.00
N CYS A 155 11.53 15.57 4.83
CA CYS A 155 12.23 14.42 4.26
C CYS A 155 13.69 14.73 3.94
N ALA A 156 13.98 15.93 3.42
CA ALA A 156 15.34 16.38 3.15
C ALA A 156 16.18 16.53 4.43
N LEU A 157 15.60 17.10 5.50
CA LEU A 157 16.25 17.21 6.80
C LEU A 157 16.54 15.83 7.42
N LEU A 158 15.60 14.90 7.31
CA LEU A 158 15.80 13.52 7.77
C LEU A 158 16.88 12.80 6.96
N LEU A 159 16.90 12.98 5.64
CA LEU A 159 17.96 12.42 4.80
C LEU A 159 19.33 12.98 5.17
N PHE A 160 19.44 14.30 5.35
CA PHE A 160 20.68 14.94 5.81
C PHE A 160 21.13 14.38 7.16
N ARG A 161 20.22 14.22 8.12
CA ARG A 161 20.51 13.59 9.42
C ARG A 161 20.99 12.15 9.27
N ALA A 162 20.34 11.35 8.42
CA ALA A 162 20.74 9.97 8.18
C ALA A 162 22.19 9.89 7.67
N VAL A 163 22.55 10.75 6.71
CA VAL A 163 23.92 10.84 6.16
C VAL A 163 24.93 11.27 7.23
N GLN A 164 24.62 12.33 7.99
CA GLN A 164 25.50 12.83 9.06
C GLN A 164 25.76 11.79 10.16
N SER A 165 24.74 11.00 10.52
CA SER A 165 24.82 10.04 11.61
C SER A 165 25.18 8.61 11.17
N GLY A 166 25.40 8.37 9.87
CA GLY A 166 25.66 7.03 9.34
C GLY A 166 24.52 6.03 9.56
N MET A 167 23.28 6.50 9.68
CA MET A 167 22.10 5.67 9.94
C MET A 167 21.32 5.38 8.65
N PRO A 168 20.57 4.26 8.57
CA PRO A 168 19.67 4.02 7.45
C PRO A 168 18.58 5.12 7.36
N TRP A 169 18.46 5.75 6.19
CA TRP A 169 17.38 6.72 5.96
C TRP A 169 16.01 6.04 5.99
N ALA A 170 15.86 4.91 5.31
CA ALA A 170 14.65 4.11 5.30
C ALA A 170 14.98 2.61 5.32
N ALA A 171 14.19 1.83 6.04
CA ALA A 171 14.28 0.37 6.07
C ALA A 171 12.87 -0.26 6.20
N PRO A 172 12.65 -1.50 5.73
CA PRO A 172 11.39 -2.21 5.96
C PRO A 172 11.09 -2.33 7.46
N THR A 173 12.08 -2.74 8.24
CA THR A 173 12.05 -2.91 9.69
C THR A 173 13.32 -2.30 10.29
N SER A 174 13.28 -1.95 11.59
CA SER A 174 14.43 -1.44 12.33
C SER A 174 14.47 -2.05 13.73
N PRO A 175 15.03 -3.25 13.89
CA PRO A 175 15.13 -3.93 15.19
C PRO A 175 15.80 -3.06 16.24
N ASP A 176 16.87 -2.36 15.85
CA ASP A 176 17.66 -1.48 16.73
C ASP A 176 17.14 -0.02 16.76
N GLY A 177 16.01 0.26 16.10
CA GLY A 177 15.39 1.59 16.05
C GLY A 177 16.19 2.68 15.33
N GLN A 178 17.26 2.31 14.61
CA GLN A 178 18.17 3.26 13.95
C GLN A 178 17.62 3.86 12.64
N ALA A 179 16.71 3.17 11.94
CA ALA A 179 16.19 3.66 10.68
C ALA A 179 15.18 4.79 10.89
N LEU A 180 15.38 5.92 10.22
CA LEU A 180 14.52 7.10 10.42
C LEU A 180 13.11 6.90 9.85
N LEU A 181 12.98 6.23 8.71
CA LEU A 181 11.71 5.85 8.10
C LEU A 181 11.56 4.33 8.17
N THR A 182 10.52 3.87 8.86
CA THR A 182 10.19 2.44 8.94
C THR A 182 8.83 2.19 8.31
N PHE A 183 8.78 1.13 7.49
CA PHE A 183 7.53 0.67 6.88
C PHE A 183 6.74 -0.22 7.83
N PHE A 184 7.42 -1.10 8.58
CA PHE A 184 6.86 -2.13 9.44
C PHE A 184 7.51 -2.08 10.85
N PRO A 185 6.86 -1.47 11.84
CA PRO A 185 5.59 -0.76 11.74
C PRO A 185 5.74 0.58 11.02
N ALA A 186 4.66 1.12 10.48
CA ALA A 186 4.69 2.42 9.83
C ALA A 186 4.90 3.51 10.89
N ASN A 187 5.99 4.27 10.78
CA ASN A 187 6.27 5.39 11.68
C ASN A 187 5.81 6.75 11.13
N ALA A 188 5.80 7.78 11.99
CA ALA A 188 5.33 9.11 11.60
C ALA A 188 6.12 9.73 10.43
N PRO A 189 7.47 9.72 10.44
CA PRO A 189 8.26 10.19 9.30
C PRO A 189 7.91 9.49 7.99
N PHE A 190 7.71 8.17 8.02
CA PHE A 190 7.33 7.39 6.87
C PHE A 190 5.94 7.75 6.34
N LEU A 191 4.94 7.86 7.21
CA LEU A 191 3.57 8.22 6.82
C LEU A 191 3.48 9.64 6.24
N LEU A 192 4.28 10.56 6.78
CA LEU A 192 4.47 11.90 6.21
C LEU A 192 5.08 11.82 4.81
N ALA A 193 6.21 11.13 4.64
CA ALA A 193 6.84 10.96 3.34
C ALA A 193 5.89 10.31 2.31
N ALA A 194 5.15 9.28 2.74
CA ALA A 194 4.17 8.58 1.92
C ALA A 194 3.01 9.48 1.45
N SER A 195 2.45 10.29 2.36
CA SER A 195 1.37 11.23 2.03
C SER A 195 1.86 12.36 1.13
N THR A 196 3.07 12.88 1.36
CA THR A 196 3.74 13.84 0.48
C THR A 196 3.94 13.29 -0.92
N GLY A 197 4.50 12.08 -1.06
CA GLY A 197 4.66 11.42 -2.35
C GLY A 197 3.33 11.23 -3.08
N ALA A 198 2.29 10.80 -2.37
CA ALA A 198 0.95 10.64 -2.95
C ALA A 198 0.36 11.97 -3.44
N LEU A 199 0.53 13.07 -2.71
CA LEU A 199 0.03 14.39 -3.09
C LEU A 199 0.80 14.98 -4.28
N ILE A 200 2.11 14.79 -4.34
CA ILE A 200 2.94 15.18 -5.50
C ILE A 200 2.47 14.41 -6.74
N LEU A 201 2.32 13.09 -6.63
CA LEU A 201 1.82 12.25 -7.73
C LEU A 201 0.39 12.60 -8.14
N TRP A 202 -0.47 12.96 -7.20
CA TRP A 202 -1.81 13.44 -7.51
C TRP A 202 -1.78 14.77 -8.27
N ALA A 203 -0.91 15.70 -7.87
CA ALA A 203 -0.74 16.99 -8.54
C ALA A 203 -0.15 16.85 -9.95
N THR A 204 0.75 15.89 -10.17
CA THR A 204 1.38 15.62 -11.49
C THR A 204 0.67 14.54 -12.30
N GLY A 205 -0.35 13.89 -11.73
CA GLY A 205 -0.95 12.67 -12.27
C GLY A 205 -1.58 12.85 -13.66
N ALA A 206 -2.17 14.01 -13.94
CA ALA A 206 -2.72 14.31 -15.27
C ALA A 206 -1.65 14.35 -16.36
N TRP A 207 -0.44 14.80 -16.02
CA TRP A 207 0.70 14.80 -16.94
C TRP A 207 1.25 13.37 -17.11
N LEU A 208 1.43 12.64 -16.00
CA LEU A 208 1.90 11.24 -16.03
C LEU A 208 0.96 10.33 -16.84
N ALA A 209 -0.36 10.52 -16.73
CA ALA A 209 -1.36 9.74 -17.44
C ALA A 209 -1.30 9.89 -18.98
N ARG A 210 -0.59 10.90 -19.50
CA ARG A 210 -0.36 11.07 -20.94
C ARG A 210 0.74 10.16 -21.48
N ALA A 211 1.51 9.51 -20.60
CA ALA A 211 2.53 8.57 -21.02
C ALA A 211 1.89 7.35 -21.71
N PRO A 212 2.33 6.99 -22.94
CA PRO A 212 1.76 5.86 -23.67
C PRO A 212 1.82 4.56 -22.87
N GLY A 213 0.74 3.78 -22.91
CA GLY A 213 0.67 2.47 -22.23
C GLY A 213 0.46 2.51 -20.71
N LEU A 214 0.69 3.64 -20.03
CA LEU A 214 0.51 3.73 -18.58
C LEU A 214 -0.96 3.48 -18.15
N PRO A 215 -1.99 3.97 -18.87
CA PRO A 215 -3.37 3.59 -18.58
C PRO A 215 -3.65 2.10 -18.77
N ALA A 216 -2.95 1.43 -19.69
CA ALA A 216 -3.09 -0.02 -19.88
C ALA A 216 -2.50 -0.78 -18.70
N LEU A 217 -1.32 -0.37 -18.22
CA LEU A 217 -0.71 -0.92 -17.01
C LEU A 217 -1.61 -0.75 -15.78
N GLY A 218 -2.23 0.42 -15.60
CA GLY A 218 -3.17 0.66 -14.51
C GLY A 218 -4.36 -0.30 -14.48
N ARG A 219 -4.87 -0.71 -15.66
CA ARG A 219 -5.97 -1.69 -15.80
C ARG A 219 -5.56 -3.13 -15.50
N LEU A 220 -4.26 -3.42 -15.36
CA LEU A 220 -3.69 -4.73 -15.07
C LEU A 220 -2.93 -4.77 -13.73
N SER A 221 -3.09 -3.74 -12.89
CA SER A 221 -2.29 -3.56 -11.67
C SER A 221 -2.34 -4.70 -10.64
N LEU A 222 -3.50 -5.32 -10.40
CA LEU A 222 -3.65 -6.48 -9.53
C LEU A 222 -3.06 -7.74 -10.16
N THR A 223 -3.29 -7.97 -11.45
CA THR A 223 -2.70 -9.11 -12.18
C THR A 223 -1.18 -9.01 -12.16
N VAL A 224 -0.64 -7.83 -12.47
CA VAL A 224 0.78 -7.52 -12.39
C VAL A 224 1.30 -7.74 -10.97
N TYR A 225 0.61 -7.21 -9.95
CA TYR A 225 1.03 -7.37 -8.56
C TYR A 225 1.19 -8.84 -8.16
N VAL A 226 0.17 -9.68 -8.45
CA VAL A 226 0.20 -11.11 -8.10
C VAL A 226 1.22 -11.88 -8.93
N ALA A 227 1.32 -11.60 -10.23
CA ALA A 227 2.25 -12.29 -11.12
C ALA A 227 3.72 -11.85 -10.92
N HIS A 228 3.95 -10.64 -10.40
CA HIS A 228 5.30 -10.13 -10.15
C HIS A 228 5.99 -10.88 -9.00
N THR A 229 5.25 -11.32 -7.98
CA THR A 229 5.80 -12.04 -6.82
C THR A 229 6.56 -13.34 -7.18
N PRO A 230 5.99 -14.30 -7.93
CA PRO A 230 6.73 -15.51 -8.30
C PRO A 230 7.94 -15.22 -9.19
N LEU A 231 7.93 -14.13 -9.98
CA LEU A 231 9.12 -13.72 -10.74
C LEU A 231 10.24 -13.21 -9.84
N LEU A 232 9.91 -12.43 -8.80
CA LEU A 232 10.88 -12.01 -7.79
C LEU A 232 11.45 -13.20 -7.04
N TRP A 233 10.62 -14.20 -6.70
CA TRP A 233 11.11 -15.41 -6.06
C TRP A 233 12.03 -16.23 -6.97
N ALA A 234 11.69 -16.36 -8.25
CA ALA A 234 12.59 -17.00 -9.22
C ALA A 234 13.93 -16.24 -9.34
N LEU A 235 13.91 -14.92 -9.27
CA LEU A 235 15.12 -14.09 -9.27
C LEU A 235 15.97 -14.33 -8.02
N ASP A 236 15.36 -14.32 -6.83
CA ASP A 236 16.03 -14.62 -5.55
C ASP A 236 16.70 -16.00 -5.54
N ARG A 237 16.05 -17.00 -6.17
CA ARG A 237 16.59 -18.35 -6.32
C ARG A 237 17.74 -18.49 -7.32
N THR A 238 17.89 -17.53 -8.25
CA THR A 238 18.87 -17.62 -9.35
C THR A 238 20.09 -16.74 -9.14
N VAL A 239 19.95 -15.66 -8.38
CA VAL A 239 21.04 -14.73 -8.09
C VAL A 239 21.42 -14.86 -6.61
N GLU A 240 22.51 -15.56 -6.34
CA GLU A 240 23.00 -15.73 -4.98
C GLU A 240 23.69 -14.46 -4.46
N SER A 241 23.26 -13.98 -3.28
CA SER A 241 23.88 -12.86 -2.54
C SER A 241 24.21 -11.61 -3.39
N PRO A 242 23.24 -11.05 -4.14
CA PRO A 242 23.49 -9.87 -4.95
C PRO A 242 23.87 -8.67 -4.09
N SER A 243 24.75 -7.81 -4.60
CA SER A 243 24.99 -6.50 -3.98
C SER A 243 23.71 -5.67 -3.96
N THR A 244 23.62 -4.68 -3.06
CA THR A 244 22.43 -3.79 -2.96
C THR A 244 22.13 -3.09 -4.29
N MET A 245 23.17 -2.65 -5.00
CA MET A 245 23.01 -1.99 -6.30
C MET A 245 22.48 -2.96 -7.36
N LEU A 246 23.03 -4.18 -7.43
CA LEU A 246 22.55 -5.19 -8.37
C LEU A 246 21.10 -5.57 -8.08
N SER A 247 20.77 -5.79 -6.80
CA SER A 247 19.39 -6.05 -6.35
C SER A 247 18.44 -4.94 -6.79
N ALA A 248 18.82 -3.68 -6.57
CA ALA A 248 18.02 -2.53 -6.96
C ALA A 248 17.79 -2.48 -8.49
N VAL A 249 18.84 -2.70 -9.28
CA VAL A 249 18.74 -2.71 -10.75
C VAL A 249 17.85 -3.86 -11.24
N LEU A 250 18.01 -5.07 -10.70
CA LEU A 250 17.22 -6.24 -11.10
C LEU A 250 15.74 -6.06 -10.76
N VAL A 251 15.42 -5.64 -9.53
CA VAL A 251 14.04 -5.37 -9.10
C VAL A 251 13.42 -4.23 -9.92
N ALA A 252 14.16 -3.14 -10.16
CA ALA A 252 13.68 -2.03 -10.99
C ALA A 252 13.41 -2.49 -12.43
N SER A 253 14.34 -3.23 -13.03
CA SER A 253 14.21 -3.77 -14.39
C SER A 253 12.99 -4.69 -14.51
N LEU A 254 12.84 -5.64 -13.59
CA LEU A 254 11.70 -6.56 -13.56
C LEU A 254 10.37 -5.82 -13.37
N THR A 255 10.36 -4.75 -12.56
CA THR A 255 9.18 -3.91 -12.38
C THR A 255 8.84 -3.15 -13.65
N LEU A 256 9.83 -2.57 -14.33
CA LEU A 256 9.63 -1.78 -15.55
C LEU A 256 9.20 -2.60 -16.76
N VAL A 257 9.58 -3.88 -16.84
CA VAL A 257 9.15 -4.81 -17.91
C VAL A 257 7.63 -4.92 -18.01
N TRP A 258 6.90 -4.75 -16.90
CA TRP A 258 5.44 -4.79 -16.93
C TRP A 258 4.80 -3.65 -17.74
N TRP A 259 5.47 -2.51 -17.89
CA TRP A 259 4.92 -1.39 -18.66
C TRP A 259 4.73 -1.75 -20.15
N PRO A 260 5.76 -2.13 -20.92
CA PRO A 260 5.55 -2.54 -22.30
C PRO A 260 4.65 -3.77 -22.40
N LEU A 261 4.77 -4.76 -21.50
CA LEU A 261 3.89 -5.94 -21.51
C LEU A 261 2.42 -5.57 -21.39
N ALA A 262 2.08 -4.62 -20.51
CA ALA A 262 0.71 -4.14 -20.37
C ALA A 262 0.25 -3.32 -21.57
N ALA A 263 1.16 -2.56 -22.21
CA ALA A 263 0.84 -1.79 -23.41
C ALA A 263 0.50 -2.70 -24.62
N PHE A 264 1.14 -3.86 -24.72
CA PHE A 264 0.92 -4.86 -25.77
C PHE A 264 0.01 -6.02 -25.34
N TRP A 265 -0.68 -5.89 -24.19
CA TRP A 265 -1.52 -6.96 -23.67
C TRP A 265 -2.70 -7.25 -24.61
N PRO A 266 -2.87 -8.49 -25.11
CA PRO A 266 -3.92 -8.78 -26.08
C PRO A 266 -5.33 -8.61 -25.48
N GLU A 267 -6.23 -7.93 -26.21
CA GLU A 267 -7.62 -7.74 -25.77
C GLU A 267 -8.36 -9.04 -25.40
N PRO A 268 -8.22 -10.16 -26.16
CA PRO A 268 -8.89 -11.41 -25.80
C PRO A 268 -8.41 -11.99 -24.46
N TRP A 269 -7.24 -11.57 -23.99
CA TRP A 269 -6.62 -12.04 -22.75
C TRP A 269 -7.07 -11.23 -21.54
N CYS A 270 -7.62 -10.03 -21.75
CA CYS A 270 -8.15 -9.18 -20.68
C CYS A 270 -9.24 -9.87 -19.84
N LYS A 271 -9.97 -10.84 -20.39
CA LYS A 271 -11.01 -11.58 -19.65
C LYS A 271 -10.47 -12.52 -18.57
N TRP A 272 -9.19 -12.88 -18.64
CA TRP A 272 -8.51 -13.79 -17.72
C TRP A 272 -7.75 -13.07 -16.60
N THR A 273 -7.81 -11.74 -16.57
CA THR A 273 -7.08 -10.94 -15.57
C THR A 273 -7.82 -10.94 -14.24
N LEU A 274 -7.10 -10.76 -13.15
CA LEU A 274 -7.69 -10.63 -11.82
C LEU A 274 -8.62 -9.40 -11.73
N GLU A 275 -8.35 -8.35 -12.50
CA GLU A 275 -9.24 -7.19 -12.61
C GLU A 275 -10.57 -7.55 -13.25
N ALA A 276 -10.58 -8.40 -14.28
CA ALA A 276 -11.82 -8.86 -14.91
C ALA A 276 -12.67 -9.66 -13.92
N VAL A 277 -12.05 -10.54 -13.12
CA VAL A 277 -12.77 -11.27 -12.05
C VAL A 277 -13.25 -10.32 -10.96
N LEU A 278 -12.41 -9.39 -10.50
CA LEU A 278 -12.75 -8.38 -9.48
C LEU A 278 -13.85 -7.41 -9.95
N SER A 279 -13.98 -7.18 -11.25
CA SER A 279 -15.04 -6.32 -11.82
C SER A 279 -16.42 -6.97 -11.79
N LYS A 280 -16.46 -8.31 -11.81
CA LYS A 280 -17.68 -9.12 -11.74
C LYS A 280 -18.11 -9.43 -10.30
N ALA A 281 -17.18 -9.30 -9.35
CA ALA A 281 -17.42 -9.41 -7.91
C ALA A 281 -18.09 -8.15 -7.34
#